data_AF-A0A1V3XGD4-F1
#
_entry.id   AF-A0A1V3XGD4-F1
#
_cell.length_a   1.000
_cell.length_b   1.000
_cell.length_c   1.000
_cell.angle_alpha   90.00
_cell.angle_beta   90.00
_cell.angle_gamma   90.00
#
_symmetry.space_group_name_H-M   'P 1'
#
loop_
_entity.id
_entity.type
_entity.pdbx_description
1 polymer ?
#
loop_
_entity_poly.entity_id
_entity_poly.type
_entity_poly.pdbx_seq_one_letter_code
_entity_poly.pdbx_strand_id
1 'polypeptide(L)' 'MAEFIYTMKKVRKAHGDKVILDDVTLSFYPGAKIGVVGRTGR' A
#
# COMPACT_ATOMS: atom_id res chain seq x y z
N MET A 1 23.21 1.76 -6.78
CA MET A 1 22.42 1.44 -5.57
C MET A 1 20.96 1.43 -6.01
N ALA A 2 20.16 0.42 -5.65
CA ALA A 2 18.76 0.39 -6.05
C ALA A 2 17.98 1.42 -5.23
N GLU A 3 17.40 2.41 -5.89
CA GLU A 3 16.53 3.42 -5.27
C GLU A 3 15.07 2.93 -5.32
N PHE A 4 14.27 3.27 -4.32
CA PHE A 4 12.85 2.95 -4.37
C PHE A 4 12.16 3.84 -5.41
N ILE A 5 11.45 3.23 -6.36
CA ILE A 5 10.68 3.98 -7.38
C ILE A 5 9.33 4.44 -6.88
N TYR A 6 8.86 3.86 -5.76
CA TYR A 6 7.59 4.19 -5.15
C TYR A 6 7.67 3.94 -3.66
N THR A 7 7.15 4.88 -2.87
CA THR A 7 7.10 4.78 -1.41
C THR A 7 5.79 5.36 -0.88
N MET A 8 5.17 4.63 0.02
CA MET A 8 4.04 5.00 0.85
C MET A 8 4.48 4.90 2.30
N LYS A 9 4.22 5.93 3.09
CA LYS A 9 4.57 5.97 4.50
C LYS A 9 3.35 6.35 5.32
N LYS A 10 2.96 5.46 6.24
CA LYS A 10 1.82 5.65 7.16
C LYS A 10 0.55 6.11 6.44
N VAL A 11 0.28 5.53 5.28
CA VAL A 11 -0.85 5.90 4.43
C VAL A 11 -2.14 5.40 5.08
N ARG A 12 -3.10 6.32 5.21
CA ARG A 12 -4.46 6.04 5.63
C ARG A 12 -5.42 6.44 4.53
N LYS A 13 -6.34 5.54 4.15
CA LYS A 13 -7.38 5.80 3.15
C LYS A 13 -8.72 5.33 3.71
N ALA A 14 -9.69 6.22 3.72
CA ALA A 14 -11.09 5.91 4.01
C ALA A 14 -11.98 6.22 2.80
N HIS A 15 -13.12 5.54 2.75
CA HIS A 15 -14.21 5.83 1.83
C HIS A 15 -15.52 5.78 2.63
N GLY A 16 -16.15 6.93 2.82
CA GLY A 16 -17.19 7.10 3.84
C GLY A 16 -16.65 6.75 5.23
N ASP A 17 -17.44 5.99 5.99
CA ASP A 17 -17.08 5.55 7.34
C ASP A 17 -16.13 4.34 7.35
N LYS A 18 -15.83 3.78 6.18
CA LYS A 18 -14.99 2.58 6.07
C LYS A 18 -13.52 2.97 5.85
N VAL A 19 -12.67 2.58 6.80
CA VAL A 19 -11.22 2.63 6.62
C VAL A 19 -10.79 1.47 5.72
N ILE A 20 -10.17 1.79 4.58
CA ILE A 20 -9.67 0.85 3.57
C ILE A 20 -8.20 0.53 3.82
N LEU A 21 -7.40 1.56 4.11
CA LEU A 21 -5.99 1.44 4.50
C LEU A 21 -5.81 2.18 5.82
N ASP A 22 -5.13 1.56 6.79
CA ASP A 22 -4.81 2.17 8.08
C ASP A 22 -3.33 1.94 8.39
N ASP A 23 -2.60 3.04 8.58
CA ASP A 23 -1.16 3.09 8.86
C ASP A 23 -0.27 2.20 7.95
N VAL A 24 -0.53 2.21 6.64
CA VAL A 24 0.16 1.35 5.68
C VAL A 24 1.48 1.97 5.20
N THR A 25 2.59 1.23 5.31
CA THR A 25 3.91 1.62 4.80
C THR A 25 4.42 0.58 3.81
N LEU A 26 4.75 0.99 2.58
CA LEU A 26 5.28 0.12 1.52
C LEU A 26 6.26 0.88 0.63
N SER A 27 7.30 0.19 0.18
CA SER A 27 8.27 0.72 -0.78
C SER A 27 8.62 -0.33 -1.83
N PHE A 28 8.81 0.08 -3.08
CA PHE A 28 9.05 -0.83 -4.21
C PHE A 28 10.34 -0.47 -4.97
N TYR A 29 11.11 -1.50 -5.32
CA TYR A 29 12.27 -1.37 -6.20
C TYR A 29 11.85 -1.42 -7.69
N PRO A 30 12.67 -0.83 -8.59
CA PRO A 30 12.44 -0.91 -10.02
C PRO A 30 12.33 -2.37 -10.49
N GLY A 31 11.30 -2.67 -11.29
CA GLY A 31 11.07 -4.02 -11.83
C GLY A 31 10.45 -5.03 -10.86
N ALA A 32 10.20 -4.66 -9.61
CA ALA A 32 9.47 -5.51 -8.67
C ALA A 32 8.01 -5.73 -9.14
N LYS A 33 7.56 -6.98 -9.14
CA LYS A 33 6.16 -7.35 -9.38
C LYS A 33 5.49 -7.59 -8.03
N ILE A 34 4.48 -6.80 -7.69
CA ILE A 34 3.80 -6.89 -6.39
C ILE A 34 2.33 -7.26 -6.59
N GLY A 35 1.90 -8.30 -5.88
CA GLY A 35 0.49 -8.67 -5.72
C GLY A 35 0.03 -8.38 -4.31
N VAL A 36 -1.07 -7.63 -4.16
CA VAL A 36 -1.70 -7.37 -2.87
C VAL A 36 -2.98 -8.20 -2.81
N VAL A 37 -3.09 -9.06 -1.81
CA VAL A 37 -4.28 -9.87 -1.55
C VAL A 37 -4.90 -9.47 -0.22
N GLY A 38 -6.22 -9.52 -0.15
CA GLY A 38 -6.97 -9.20 1.04
C GLY A 38 -8.36 -9.80 0.94
N ARG A 39 -9.00 -9.97 2.09
CA ARG A 39 -10.40 -10.35 2.11
C ARG A 39 -11.21 -9.19 1.54
N THR A 40 -11.86 -9.41 0.40
CA THR A 40 -12.91 -8.49 -0.08
C THR A 40 -13.91 -8.33 1.04
N GLY A 41 -14.25 -7.07 1.38
CA GLY A 41 -15.00 -6.72 2.60
C GLY A 41 -16.12 -7.71 2.91
N ARG A 42 -16.33 -7.97 4.22
CA ARG A 42 -17.36 -8.90 4.73
C ARG A 42 -18.57 -9.03 3.81
#